data_AF-A0A7X4W258-F1
#
_entry.id   AF-A0A7X4W258-F1
#
_cell.length_a   1.000
_cell.length_b   1.000
_cell.length_c   1.000
_cell.angle_alpha   90.00
_cell.angle_beta   90.00
_cell.angle_gamma   90.00
#
_symmetry.space_group_name_H-M   'P 1'
#
loop_
_entity.id
_entity.type
_entity.pdbx_description
1 polymer ?
#
loop_
_entity_poly.entity_id
_entity_poly.type
_entity_poly.pdbx_seq_one_letter_code
_entity_poly.pdbx_strand_id
1 'polypeptide(L)'
;MNTGRNGCKRGLQALGLAVGIAGLGGASDAFAADLSGVYCARGGDDILIVDDRGSRLGFELSSWQGGMHHCGTGRLTAARQGNGYTVSDGACTLRLGSDGTDMVLEAAPFEACKRQYCGARAALSTLRLPLASRRALPLPFDSISMMETPLCR
;
A
#
# COMPACT_ATOMS: atom_id res chain seq x y z
N MET A 1 -37.99 -49.28 12.02
CA MET A 1 -36.76 -49.77 12.68
C MET A 1 -36.50 -51.18 12.17
N ASN A 2 -35.21 -51.53 12.02
CA ASN A 2 -34.60 -52.67 11.32
C ASN A 2 -34.26 -52.50 9.84
N THR A 3 -32.95 -52.58 9.66
CA THR A 3 -32.06 -52.20 8.57
C THR A 3 -31.70 -53.43 7.73
N GLY A 4 -31.33 -53.22 6.47
CA GLY A 4 -30.36 -54.09 5.79
C GLY A 4 -30.91 -55.01 4.70
N ARG A 5 -30.92 -54.52 3.45
CA ARG A 5 -30.78 -55.39 2.28
C ARG A 5 -29.48 -55.06 1.57
N ASN A 6 -28.56 -56.01 1.63
CA ASN A 6 -27.40 -56.11 0.76
C ASN A 6 -27.85 -56.40 -0.68
N GLY A 7 -27.22 -55.73 -1.63
CA GLY A 7 -27.10 -56.21 -3.00
C GLY A 7 -27.51 -55.20 -4.06
N CYS A 8 -26.52 -54.68 -4.79
CA CYS A 8 -26.56 -54.72 -6.25
C CYS A 8 -25.14 -54.63 -6.82
N LYS A 9 -24.78 -55.70 -7.53
CA LYS A 9 -23.57 -55.82 -8.35
C LYS A 9 -23.72 -55.00 -9.65
N ARG A 10 -22.56 -54.66 -10.24
CA ARG A 10 -22.24 -54.55 -11.69
C ARG A 10 -21.99 -53.13 -12.22
N GLY A 11 -20.98 -53.06 -13.08
CA GLY A 11 -20.69 -51.95 -14.00
C GLY A 11 -19.27 -51.42 -13.79
N LEU A 12 -18.22 -52.11 -14.26
CA LEU A 12 -17.70 -52.05 -15.63
C LEU A 12 -17.12 -50.65 -15.97
N GLN A 13 -15.79 -50.60 -15.98
CA GLN A 13 -14.92 -49.79 -16.84
C GLN A 13 -15.03 -48.25 -16.81
N ALA A 14 -13.96 -47.62 -16.33
CA ALA A 14 -13.23 -46.60 -17.08
C ALA A 14 -11.82 -46.46 -16.50
N LEU A 15 -10.81 -46.76 -17.32
CA LEU A 15 -9.44 -46.32 -17.12
C LEU A 15 -9.38 -44.79 -17.24
N GLY A 16 -8.47 -44.19 -16.48
CA GLY A 16 -7.65 -43.10 -17.03
C GLY A 16 -8.02 -41.69 -16.60
N LEU A 17 -7.30 -41.19 -15.60
CA LEU A 17 -6.91 -39.80 -15.37
C LEU A 17 -8.01 -38.73 -15.44
N ALA A 18 -8.70 -38.53 -14.32
CA ALA A 18 -9.21 -37.20 -13.98
C ALA A 18 -8.04 -36.35 -13.46
N VAL A 19 -7.57 -35.41 -14.28
CA VAL A 19 -6.69 -34.31 -13.86
C VAL A 19 -7.47 -33.45 -12.87
N GLY A 20 -7.30 -33.75 -11.57
CA GLY A 20 -7.74 -32.90 -10.50
C GLY A 20 -6.76 -31.74 -10.33
N ILE A 21 -7.12 -30.57 -10.86
CA ILE A 21 -6.59 -29.27 -10.40
C ILE A 21 -7.71 -28.23 -10.53
N ALA A 22 -8.81 -28.47 -9.82
CA ALA A 22 -9.67 -27.40 -9.35
C ALA A 22 -8.94 -26.74 -8.17
N GLY A 23 -8.05 -25.83 -8.49
CA GLY A 23 -7.23 -25.09 -7.54
C GLY A 23 -6.79 -23.78 -8.16
N LEU A 24 -7.75 -22.99 -8.64
CA LEU A 24 -7.59 -21.55 -8.73
C LEU A 24 -7.49 -21.04 -7.29
N GLY A 25 -6.34 -21.30 -6.67
CA GLY A 25 -5.89 -20.58 -5.51
C GLY A 25 -5.77 -19.14 -5.98
N GLY A 26 -6.82 -18.35 -5.74
CA GLY A 26 -6.68 -16.92 -5.73
C GLY A 26 -5.48 -16.65 -4.84
N ALA A 27 -4.40 -16.15 -5.46
CA ALA A 27 -3.38 -15.44 -4.73
C ALA A 27 -4.16 -14.35 -4.00
N SER A 28 -4.49 -14.63 -2.74
CA SER A 28 -5.07 -13.65 -1.87
C SER A 28 -3.94 -12.66 -1.73
N ASP A 29 -4.02 -11.58 -2.49
CA ASP A 29 -3.17 -10.40 -2.38
C ASP A 29 -3.25 -9.95 -0.93
N ALA A 30 -2.41 -10.55 -0.10
CA ALA A 30 -2.20 -10.21 1.28
C ALA A 30 -1.42 -8.90 1.28
N PHE A 31 -2.09 -7.84 0.85
CA PHE A 31 -1.70 -6.51 1.26
C PHE A 31 -1.70 -6.55 2.78
N ALA A 32 -0.52 -6.44 3.36
CA ALA A 32 -0.31 -6.61 4.79
C ALA A 32 -1.36 -5.78 5.52
N ALA A 33 -2.21 -6.46 6.29
CA ALA A 33 -3.17 -5.78 7.14
C ALA A 33 -2.38 -4.88 8.10
N ASP A 34 -2.80 -3.62 8.14
CA ASP A 34 -2.19 -2.53 8.90
C ASP A 34 -0.83 -2.06 8.35
N LEU A 35 -0.86 -1.10 7.42
CA LEU A 35 0.31 -0.34 6.96
C LEU A 35 0.69 0.85 7.85
N SER A 36 0.00 1.07 8.98
CA SER A 36 0.14 2.29 9.77
C SER A 36 1.54 2.43 10.37
N GLY A 37 2.17 3.57 10.17
CA GLY A 37 3.52 3.79 10.64
C GLY A 37 4.21 4.97 9.98
N VAL A 38 5.44 5.18 10.41
CA VAL A 38 6.37 6.14 9.81
C VAL A 38 7.38 5.36 8.99
N TYR A 39 7.49 5.67 7.70
CA TYR A 39 8.48 5.10 6.80
C TYR A 39 9.54 6.16 6.51
N CYS A 40 10.81 5.75 6.58
CA CYS A 40 11.96 6.64 6.51
C CYS A 40 12.90 6.16 5.41
N ALA A 41 13.29 7.05 4.50
CA ALA A 41 14.33 6.76 3.51
C ALA A 41 15.35 7.90 3.44
N ARG A 42 16.46 7.65 2.75
CA ARG A 42 17.55 8.62 2.51
C ARG A 42 18.01 9.34 3.79
N GLY A 43 18.24 8.60 4.88
CA GLY A 43 18.70 9.18 6.15
C GLY A 43 17.68 10.08 6.87
N GLY A 44 16.39 9.98 6.50
CA GLY A 44 15.30 10.79 7.06
C GLY A 44 14.89 11.98 6.20
N ASP A 45 15.50 12.17 5.03
CA ASP A 45 15.08 13.18 4.06
C ASP A 45 13.72 12.85 3.41
N ASP A 46 13.36 11.57 3.35
CA ASP A 46 12.03 11.11 2.97
C ASP A 46 11.31 10.52 4.18
N ILE A 47 10.13 11.08 4.45
CA ILE A 47 9.26 10.66 5.53
C ILE A 47 7.87 10.48 4.94
N LEU A 48 7.30 9.29 5.10
CA LEU A 48 5.90 9.01 4.81
C LEU A 48 5.24 8.53 6.10
N ILE A 49 4.23 9.28 6.57
CA ILE A 49 3.38 8.86 7.67
C ILE A 49 2.14 8.21 7.07
N VAL A 50 1.74 7.05 7.59
CA VAL A 50 0.57 6.29 7.14
C VAL A 50 -0.31 5.93 8.33
N ASP A 51 -1.62 6.09 8.16
CA ASP A 51 -2.67 5.62 9.07
C ASP A 51 -3.69 4.80 8.25
N ASP A 52 -3.57 3.49 8.32
CA ASP A 52 -4.39 2.56 7.55
C ASP A 52 -5.64 2.14 8.34
N ARG A 53 -6.81 2.45 7.78
CA ARG A 53 -8.14 2.12 8.34
C ARG A 53 -8.87 1.10 7.46
N GLY A 54 -8.15 0.35 6.63
CA GLY A 54 -8.68 -0.67 5.74
C GLY A 54 -9.26 -0.09 4.45
N SER A 55 -10.44 0.54 4.50
CA SER A 55 -11.08 1.11 3.30
C SER A 55 -10.54 2.49 2.93
N ARG A 56 -9.91 3.16 3.90
CA ARG A 56 -9.30 4.48 3.76
C ARG A 56 -7.91 4.47 4.38
N LEU A 57 -7.04 5.30 3.85
CA LEU A 57 -5.67 5.48 4.37
C LEU A 57 -5.36 6.97 4.46
N GLY A 58 -5.08 7.43 5.67
CA GLY A 58 -4.49 8.74 5.89
C GLY A 58 -2.99 8.69 5.60
N PHE A 59 -2.46 9.67 4.89
CA PHE A 59 -1.01 9.80 4.77
C PHE A 59 -0.55 11.24 4.64
N GLU A 60 0.72 11.45 4.96
CA GLU A 60 1.42 12.72 4.77
C GLU A 60 2.86 12.41 4.32
N LEU A 61 3.30 13.08 3.25
CA LEU A 61 4.65 12.99 2.72
C LEU A 61 5.43 14.27 3.05
N SER A 62 6.69 14.09 3.43
CA SER A 62 7.72 15.14 3.42
C SER A 62 8.98 14.58 2.77
N SER A 63 9.45 15.20 1.69
CA SER A 63 10.63 14.77 0.93
C SER A 63 11.55 15.97 0.67
N TRP A 64 12.69 16.01 1.34
CA TRP A 64 13.77 16.96 1.06
C TRP A 64 14.71 16.43 -0.02
N GLN A 65 14.88 17.19 -1.09
CA GLN A 65 15.66 16.86 -2.27
C GLN A 65 16.87 17.80 -2.37
N GLY A 66 17.84 17.43 -3.21
CA GLY A 66 19.09 18.17 -3.36
C GLY A 66 18.86 19.67 -3.57
N GLY A 67 19.63 20.50 -2.86
CA GLY A 67 19.51 21.96 -2.94
C GLY A 67 18.43 22.58 -2.06
N MET A 68 18.01 21.90 -0.97
CA MET A 68 16.99 22.39 -0.02
C MET A 68 15.60 22.58 -0.66
N HIS A 69 15.29 21.77 -1.67
CA HIS A 69 13.98 21.79 -2.31
C HIS A 69 13.11 20.68 -1.73
N HIS A 70 11.82 20.97 -1.55
CA HIS A 70 10.93 20.10 -0.81
C HIS A 70 9.70 19.74 -1.66
N CYS A 71 9.25 18.50 -1.50
CA CYS A 71 7.88 18.11 -1.84
C CYS A 71 7.15 17.71 -0.56
N GLY A 72 5.95 18.25 -0.36
CA GLY A 72 5.09 17.91 0.77
C GLY A 72 3.63 17.90 0.37
N THR A 73 2.90 16.88 0.83
CA THR A 73 1.49 16.73 0.45
C THR A 73 0.53 17.40 1.43
N GLY A 74 0.99 17.71 2.64
CA GLY A 74 0.09 17.81 3.78
C GLY A 74 -0.66 16.49 3.99
N ARG A 75 -1.69 16.52 4.86
CA ARG A 75 -2.50 15.33 5.12
C ARG A 75 -3.50 15.09 4.00
N LEU A 76 -3.48 13.87 3.48
CA LEU A 76 -4.42 13.39 2.49
C LEU A 76 -5.11 12.13 3.00
N THR A 77 -6.28 11.85 2.45
CA THR A 77 -7.00 10.59 2.68
C THR A 77 -7.24 9.90 1.36
N ALA A 78 -6.61 8.76 1.15
CA ALA A 78 -6.81 7.90 0.00
C ALA A 78 -7.87 6.84 0.25
N ALA A 79 -8.55 6.45 -0.82
CA ALA A 79 -9.51 5.35 -0.81
C ALA A 79 -8.86 4.09 -1.35
N ARG A 80 -9.24 2.94 -0.80
CA ARG A 80 -8.75 1.64 -1.31
C ARG A 80 -9.20 1.42 -2.75
N GLN A 81 -8.27 1.07 -3.62
CA GLN A 81 -8.49 0.72 -5.02
C GLN A 81 -7.61 -0.47 -5.40
N GLY A 82 -8.23 -1.64 -5.63
CA GLY A 82 -7.49 -2.88 -5.87
C GLY A 82 -6.60 -3.25 -4.69
N ASN A 83 -5.32 -3.45 -4.96
CA ASN A 83 -4.28 -3.74 -3.97
C ASN A 83 -3.56 -2.49 -3.45
N GLY A 84 -4.13 -1.29 -3.59
CA GLY A 84 -3.49 -0.07 -3.10
C GLY A 84 -4.51 0.98 -2.66
N TYR A 85 -4.03 2.20 -2.50
CA TYR A 85 -4.83 3.36 -2.12
C TYR A 85 -4.58 4.50 -3.09
N THR A 86 -5.64 5.17 -3.50
CA THR A 86 -5.58 6.28 -4.46
C THR A 86 -6.26 7.52 -3.88
N VAL A 87 -5.66 8.68 -4.08
CA VAL A 87 -6.28 9.99 -3.85
C VAL A 87 -6.03 10.88 -5.04
N SER A 88 -7.04 11.65 -5.44
CA SER A 88 -6.88 12.75 -6.40
C SER A 88 -7.07 14.08 -5.66
N ASP A 89 -6.15 15.00 -5.88
CA ASP A 89 -6.16 16.37 -5.36
C ASP A 89 -5.96 17.32 -6.54
N GLY A 90 -7.05 17.96 -6.96
CA GLY A 90 -7.12 18.69 -8.22
C GLY A 90 -6.75 17.80 -9.42
N ALA A 91 -5.72 18.21 -10.16
CA ALA A 91 -5.22 17.50 -11.32
C ALA A 91 -4.13 16.45 -10.99
N CYS A 92 -3.66 16.38 -9.75
CA CYS A 92 -2.69 15.39 -9.32
C CYS A 92 -3.40 14.17 -8.74
N THR A 93 -2.93 12.97 -9.09
CA THR A 93 -3.33 11.71 -8.47
C THR A 93 -2.12 11.05 -7.83
N LEU A 94 -2.27 10.66 -6.58
CA LEU A 94 -1.30 9.91 -5.81
C LEU A 94 -1.82 8.49 -5.60
N ARG A 95 -0.97 7.50 -5.85
CA ARG A 95 -1.26 6.08 -5.65
C ARG A 95 -0.22 5.51 -4.69
N LEU A 96 -0.68 5.00 -3.56
CA LEU A 96 0.15 4.34 -2.57
C LEU A 96 -0.07 2.83 -2.67
N GLY A 97 1.00 2.10 -2.91
CA GLY A 97 1.02 0.65 -2.98
C GLY A 97 2.24 0.09 -2.26
N SER A 98 2.41 -1.22 -2.37
CA SER A 98 3.64 -1.89 -1.98
C SER A 98 4.02 -2.92 -3.05
N ASP A 99 5.31 -3.08 -3.30
CA ASP A 99 5.86 -4.14 -4.15
C ASP A 99 6.42 -5.32 -3.34
N GLY A 100 6.17 -5.35 -2.02
CA GLY A 100 6.65 -6.37 -1.09
C GLY A 100 8.00 -6.05 -0.44
N THR A 101 8.74 -5.07 -0.96
CA THR A 101 10.00 -4.59 -0.35
C THR A 101 9.85 -3.13 0.11
N ASP A 102 9.22 -2.32 -0.72
CA ASP A 102 9.02 -0.90 -0.50
C ASP A 102 7.52 -0.55 -0.40
N MET A 103 7.22 0.51 0.34
CA MET A 103 6.07 1.36 0.09
C MET A 103 6.38 2.21 -1.15
N VAL A 104 5.48 2.19 -2.12
CA VAL A 104 5.64 2.90 -3.38
C VAL A 104 4.55 3.97 -3.49
N LEU A 105 4.94 5.23 -3.51
CA LEU A 105 4.06 6.36 -3.77
C LEU A 105 4.31 6.85 -5.19
N GLU A 106 3.33 6.65 -6.07
CA GLU A 106 3.35 7.13 -7.46
C GLU A 106 2.50 8.39 -7.58
N ALA A 107 2.99 9.37 -8.33
CA ALA A 107 2.38 10.66 -8.56
C ALA A 107 2.24 10.92 -10.06
N ALA A 108 1.00 11.12 -10.52
CA ALA A 108 0.70 11.36 -11.92
C ALA A 108 -0.51 12.28 -12.10
N PRO A 109 -0.56 13.09 -13.18
CA PRO A 109 0.51 13.38 -14.12
C PRO A 109 1.65 14.20 -13.47
N PHE A 110 2.88 13.98 -13.93
CA PHE A 110 4.09 14.57 -13.34
C PHE A 110 4.00 16.09 -13.10
N GLU A 111 3.67 16.86 -14.14
CA GLU A 111 3.61 18.32 -14.04
C GLU A 111 2.52 18.84 -13.10
N ALA A 112 1.39 18.12 -13.01
CA ALA A 112 0.32 18.48 -12.09
C ALA A 112 0.76 18.27 -10.64
N CYS A 113 1.36 17.11 -10.34
CA CYS A 113 1.82 16.79 -8.99
C CYS A 113 3.03 17.62 -8.56
N LYS A 114 3.96 17.89 -9.47
CA LYS A 114 5.09 18.80 -9.21
C LYS A 114 4.59 20.20 -8.82
N ARG A 115 3.65 20.76 -9.59
CA ARG A 115 3.08 22.08 -9.28
C ARG A 115 2.27 22.10 -7.98
N GLN A 116 1.59 21.00 -7.67
CA GLN A 116 0.76 20.88 -6.47
C GLN A 116 1.59 20.80 -5.20
N TYR A 117 2.67 20.00 -5.21
CA TYR A 117 3.34 19.59 -3.96
C TYR A 117 4.80 20.00 -3.84
N CYS A 118 5.45 20.46 -4.90
CA CYS A 118 6.89 20.64 -4.92
C CYS A 118 7.32 22.10 -5.15
N GLY A 119 8.40 22.50 -4.46
CA GLY A 119 9.11 23.74 -4.74
C GLY A 119 9.85 23.71 -6.09
N ALA A 120 10.37 24.86 -6.52
CA ALA A 120 10.85 25.12 -7.88
C ALA A 120 11.83 24.10 -8.49
N ARG A 121 12.64 23.39 -7.67
CA ARG A 121 13.56 22.35 -8.15
C ARG A 121 13.41 20.99 -7.47
N ALA A 122 12.27 20.75 -6.82
CA ALA A 122 11.89 19.41 -6.39
C ALA A 122 10.90 18.80 -7.39
N ALA A 123 10.79 17.48 -7.38
CA ALA A 123 9.85 16.76 -8.22
C ALA A 123 9.33 15.51 -7.52
N LEU A 124 8.07 15.19 -7.75
CA LEU A 124 7.42 14.00 -7.23
C LEU A 124 6.91 13.19 -8.42
N SER A 125 7.56 12.04 -8.66
CA SER A 125 7.12 11.05 -9.64
C SER A 125 6.85 9.73 -8.93
N THR A 126 7.89 8.97 -8.60
CA THR A 126 7.78 7.75 -7.81
C THR A 126 8.73 7.87 -6.63
N LEU A 127 8.19 7.72 -5.43
CA LEU A 127 8.95 7.63 -4.20
C LEU A 127 8.87 6.20 -3.65
N ARG A 128 10.02 5.64 -3.26
CA ARG A 128 10.12 4.33 -2.64
C ARG A 128 10.65 4.48 -1.23
N LEU A 129 9.92 3.96 -0.25
CA LEU A 129 10.34 3.93 1.14
C LEU A 129 10.38 2.46 1.61
N PRO A 130 11.52 1.98 2.14
CA PRO A 130 11.64 0.58 2.54
C PRO A 130 10.62 0.20 3.59
N LEU A 131 9.91 -0.92 3.41
CA LEU A 131 9.00 -1.45 4.44
C LEU A 131 9.76 -1.74 5.75
N ALA A 132 11.01 -2.20 5.65
CA ALA A 132 11.88 -2.45 6.79
C ALA A 132 12.23 -1.19 7.60
N SER A 133 12.02 0.01 7.05
CA SER A 133 12.21 1.27 7.77
C SER A 133 11.03 1.64 8.67
N ARG A 134 9.91 0.90 8.57
CA ARG A 134 8.67 1.20 9.29
C ARG A 134 8.92 1.29 10.79
N ARG A 135 8.51 2.41 11.36
CA ARG A 135 8.42 2.65 12.80
C ARG A 135 6.96 2.78 13.19
N ALA A 136 6.62 2.45 14.44
CA ALA A 136 5.29 2.71 14.96
C ALA A 136 4.99 4.22 14.94
N LEU A 137 3.71 4.58 14.78
CA LEU A 137 3.29 5.97 14.94
C LEU A 137 3.57 6.41 16.39
N PRO A 138 4.34 7.50 16.62
CA PRO A 138 4.67 7.93 17.97
C PRO A 138 3.47 8.55 18.71
N LEU A 139 2.48 9.02 17.96
CA LEU A 139 1.26 9.67 18.41
C LEU A 139 0.12 9.29 17.44
N PRO A 140 -1.15 9.54 17.80
CA PRO A 140 -2.24 9.46 16.83
C PRO A 140 -1.93 10.31 15.59
N PHE A 141 -2.25 9.81 14.40
CA PHE A 141 -1.93 10.45 13.11
C PHE A 141 -2.29 11.94 13.08
N ASP A 142 -3.50 12.28 13.54
CA ASP A 142 -3.99 13.67 13.53
C ASP A 142 -3.23 14.61 14.48
N SER A 143 -2.44 14.07 15.40
CA SER A 143 -1.62 14.82 16.36
C SER A 143 -0.15 14.91 15.96
N ILE A 144 0.28 14.21 14.91
CA ILE A 144 1.68 14.26 14.45
C ILE A 144 1.92 15.53 13.64
N SER A 145 2.90 16.32 14.06
CA SER A 145 3.47 17.42 13.27
C SER A 145 4.76 16.95 12.62
N MET A 146 4.81 16.90 11.27
CA MET A 146 6.01 16.55 10.50
C MET A 146 7.24 17.40 10.86
N MET A 147 7.02 18.63 11.32
CA MET A 147 8.09 19.59 11.61
C MET A 147 8.62 19.48 13.04
N GLU A 148 7.76 19.13 13.99
CA GLU A 148 8.09 19.16 15.43
C GLU A 148 8.33 17.78 16.01
N THR A 149 7.79 16.73 15.37
CA THR A 149 7.93 15.35 15.85
C THR A 149 9.21 14.74 15.27
N PRO A 150 10.13 14.21 16.09
CA PRO A 150 11.28 13.46 15.58
C PRO A 150 10.82 12.10 15.06
N LEU A 151 10.61 12.00 13.74
CA LEU A 151 10.05 10.81 13.10
C LEU A 151 11.12 9.81 12.64
N CYS A 152 12.18 10.31 11.99
CA CYS A 152 13.21 9.49 11.33
C CYS A 152 14.63 9.71 11.88
N ARG A 153 14.75 10.31 13.06
CA ARG A 153 16.02 10.50 13.78
C ARG A 153 16.18 9.49 14.91
#